data_AF-A0A2E7MKD7-F1
#
_entry.id   AF-A0A2E7MKD7-F1
#
_cell.length_a   1.000
_cell.length_b   1.000
_cell.length_c   1.000
_cell.angle_alpha   90.00
_cell.angle_beta   90.00
_cell.angle_gamma   90.00
#
_symmetry.space_group_name_H-M   'P 1'
#
loop_
_entity.id
_entity.type
_entity.pdbx_description
1 polymer ?
#
loop_
_entity_poly.entity_id
_entity_poly.type
_entity_poly.pdbx_seq_one_letter_code
_entity_poly.pdbx_strand_id
1 'polypeptide(L)'
;MAKLKKAKKNSNNLPANTAKIKKQKKHLRGKKTGPEPALEKSHFIHTEVFSKPVQLAALFQGFREAEIEVDILRLRMQAQSVENGRGKGVVQNFSFRKFRDQPRGVLFISNPRGVSGGSFEPAEYLLKQGEKVQVSFTMPAEGAARPVYFIAKGFFLRKSYYIAGNHQDSGKPWTGPREEAVAQFPRHVFVDGEDILQVRIDALTSFPNGSGSVPKEVLNHYLSGAVLYVLPGGGVWNQKSNQGNFFEGIQQELDKFLSRENIKKLQQVSLEEFANLGEISVSISEQLLAGVNHEVARPSVVKKPNDYLRDINASLGFLLSFKMNNDLKGAMGRLVPNKIGAEDEVYLPLFLDRVNDAQGKYRISFRLFPRDLIGNRGYRNSNLGLRFMPPYALHPGPENHNTYSKLLIVLSRRFQEDSKSEEDKLKSEKVIASVQQQIAAQRDKFVDEKVKLAFQERTALRKRRDENR
;
A
#
# COMPACT_ATOMS: atom_id res chain seq x y z
N MET A 1 64.52 26.54 31.55
CA MET A 1 65.31 27.51 30.75
C MET A 1 65.93 26.79 29.55
N ALA A 2 66.41 27.53 28.53
CA ALA A 2 67.49 27.23 27.55
C ALA A 2 67.81 25.75 27.14
N LYS A 3 68.07 25.39 25.87
CA LYS A 3 68.23 26.15 24.60
C LYS A 3 68.14 25.16 23.42
N LEU A 4 67.65 25.59 22.24
CA LEU A 4 67.89 24.87 20.98
C LEU A 4 69.32 25.09 20.47
N LYS A 5 69.88 24.12 19.74
CA LYS A 5 70.81 24.36 18.62
C LYS A 5 70.49 23.42 17.44
N LYS A 6 70.69 23.91 16.21
CA LYS A 6 70.56 23.19 14.93
C LYS A 6 71.94 23.15 14.26
N ALA A 7 72.30 22.03 13.60
CA ALA A 7 72.91 22.00 12.25
C ALA A 7 73.25 20.56 11.81
N LYS A 8 73.65 20.27 10.55
CA LYS A 8 72.98 20.42 9.23
C LYS A 8 73.92 19.86 8.14
N LYS A 9 73.46 18.86 7.35
CA LYS A 9 74.12 18.35 6.11
C LYS A 9 75.51 17.69 6.29
N ASN A 10 76.07 16.96 5.33
CA ASN A 10 75.66 16.67 3.93
C ASN A 10 75.68 15.12 3.70
N SER A 11 75.82 14.44 2.54
CA SER A 11 76.04 14.77 1.12
C SER A 11 75.76 13.52 0.23
N ASN A 12 75.49 13.75 -1.07
CA ASN A 12 75.77 12.85 -2.22
C ASN A 12 74.94 11.53 -2.38
N ASN A 13 74.60 11.04 -3.59
CA ASN A 13 74.84 11.57 -4.95
C ASN A 13 73.71 11.21 -5.94
N LEU A 14 73.51 12.09 -6.94
CA LEU A 14 72.79 11.88 -8.20
C LEU A 14 73.67 12.48 -9.31
N PRO A 15 73.76 11.85 -10.50
CA PRO A 15 73.36 12.55 -11.74
C PRO A 15 72.81 11.56 -12.82
N ALA A 16 72.33 11.92 -14.02
CA ALA A 16 72.17 13.24 -14.66
C ALA A 16 71.02 13.22 -15.72
N ASN A 17 70.45 14.40 -16.02
CA ASN A 17 70.17 15.03 -17.33
C ASN A 17 69.85 14.18 -18.60
N THR A 18 69.09 14.66 -19.59
CA THR A 18 68.92 16.07 -20.03
C THR A 18 67.58 16.29 -20.75
N ALA A 19 67.07 17.54 -20.75
CA ALA A 19 65.86 17.94 -21.50
C ALA A 19 66.18 18.54 -22.88
N LYS A 20 65.20 18.50 -23.81
CA LYS A 20 65.14 19.38 -25.01
C LYS A 20 63.68 19.72 -25.37
N ILE A 21 63.47 20.88 -25.96
CA ILE A 21 62.14 21.51 -26.15
C ILE A 21 62.01 22.08 -27.57
N LYS A 22 61.00 21.66 -28.36
CA LYS A 22 60.13 22.55 -29.17
C LYS A 22 59.02 21.81 -29.94
N LYS A 23 57.97 22.58 -30.28
CA LYS A 23 56.68 22.18 -30.87
C LYS A 23 56.79 21.71 -32.33
N GLN A 24 55.93 20.77 -32.74
CA GLN A 24 55.14 20.88 -33.99
C GLN A 24 53.79 20.14 -33.87
N LYS A 25 52.89 20.28 -34.86
CA LYS A 25 51.43 20.01 -34.73
C LYS A 25 50.98 18.67 -35.32
N LYS A 26 50.18 17.89 -34.57
CA LYS A 26 48.80 17.42 -34.92
C LYS A 26 48.41 16.14 -34.14
N HIS A 27 47.45 16.24 -33.23
CA HIS A 27 46.11 15.61 -33.33
C HIS A 27 45.28 15.90 -32.07
N LEU A 28 44.01 16.29 -32.23
CA LEU A 28 43.04 16.33 -31.12
C LEU A 28 42.21 15.04 -31.14
N ARG A 29 42.13 14.35 -30.00
CA ARG A 29 40.93 13.59 -29.55
C ARG A 29 41.12 13.05 -28.13
N GLY A 30 40.01 13.00 -27.37
CA GLY A 30 39.82 12.00 -26.32
C GLY A 30 40.61 12.14 -25.02
N LYS A 31 40.56 13.29 -24.33
CA LYS A 31 40.84 13.31 -22.89
C LYS A 31 39.65 12.64 -22.18
N LYS A 32 39.80 11.38 -21.76
CA LYS A 32 38.74 10.65 -21.04
C LYS A 32 38.36 11.43 -19.78
N THR A 33 37.08 11.72 -19.62
CA THR A 33 36.50 12.03 -18.32
C THR A 33 36.63 10.81 -17.41
N GLY A 34 36.85 11.04 -16.12
CA GLY A 34 36.60 10.00 -15.12
C GLY A 34 35.10 9.69 -15.05
N PRO A 35 34.69 8.61 -14.36
CA PRO A 35 33.28 8.43 -14.04
C PRO A 35 32.80 9.65 -13.24
N GLU A 36 31.70 10.26 -13.67
CA GLU A 36 30.96 11.18 -12.81
C GLU A 36 30.54 10.46 -11.53
N PRO A 37 30.44 11.15 -10.39
CA PRO A 37 29.84 10.55 -9.20
C PRO A 37 28.42 10.11 -9.57
N ALA A 38 28.16 8.81 -9.44
CA ALA A 38 26.83 8.28 -9.70
C ALA A 38 25.86 8.93 -8.71
N LEU A 39 24.96 9.77 -9.22
CA LEU A 39 23.90 10.41 -8.44
C LEU A 39 23.21 9.33 -7.58
N GLU A 40 23.33 9.48 -6.27
CA GLU A 40 22.65 8.61 -5.32
C GLU A 40 21.17 8.65 -5.65
N LYS A 41 20.57 7.47 -5.82
CA LYS A 41 19.14 7.39 -6.06
C LYS A 41 18.45 7.79 -4.77
N SER A 42 17.96 9.02 -4.74
CA SER A 42 17.04 9.49 -3.71
C SER A 42 15.79 8.61 -3.75
N HIS A 43 15.79 7.62 -2.86
CA HIS A 43 14.60 6.85 -2.54
C HIS A 43 13.51 7.82 -2.08
N PHE A 44 12.25 7.36 -2.15
CA PHE A 44 11.11 8.16 -1.70
C PHE A 44 10.82 9.43 -2.53
N ILE A 45 11.28 9.52 -3.80
CA ILE A 45 10.62 10.44 -4.76
C ILE A 45 9.21 9.89 -5.11
N HIS A 46 9.11 8.59 -5.32
CA HIS A 46 7.89 7.92 -5.79
C HIS A 46 7.39 6.83 -4.83
N THR A 47 6.19 6.30 -5.10
CA THR A 47 5.67 5.11 -4.41
C THR A 47 6.50 3.88 -4.81
N GLU A 48 7.32 3.37 -3.90
CA GLU A 48 8.22 2.23 -4.14
C GLU A 48 7.78 0.99 -3.35
N VAL A 49 8.12 -0.21 -3.85
CA VAL A 49 7.82 -1.49 -3.18
C VAL A 49 9.13 -2.24 -2.89
N PHE A 50 9.47 -2.34 -1.61
CA PHE A 50 10.66 -3.01 -1.12
C PHE A 50 10.31 -4.43 -0.66
N SER A 51 11.01 -5.43 -1.20
CA SER A 51 10.79 -6.84 -0.84
C SER A 51 12.09 -7.63 -0.63
N LYS A 52 13.24 -7.04 -0.98
CA LYS A 52 14.56 -7.64 -0.77
C LYS A 52 15.01 -7.47 0.69
N PRO A 53 15.60 -8.48 1.33
CA PRO A 53 15.94 -8.41 2.76
C PRO A 53 16.90 -7.26 3.10
N VAL A 54 17.86 -6.95 2.23
CA VAL A 54 18.82 -5.84 2.43
C VAL A 54 18.12 -4.48 2.44
N GLN A 55 17.16 -4.25 1.55
CA GLN A 55 16.40 -2.99 1.51
C GLN A 55 15.53 -2.83 2.77
N LEU A 56 14.84 -3.90 3.16
CA LEU A 56 14.04 -3.92 4.39
C LEU A 56 14.92 -3.73 5.64
N ALA A 57 16.15 -4.27 5.66
CA ALA A 57 17.06 -4.13 6.80
C ALA A 57 17.60 -2.71 6.97
N ALA A 58 17.80 -1.96 5.87
CA ALA A 58 18.10 -0.53 5.92
C ALA A 58 16.89 0.27 6.41
N LEU A 59 15.73 0.09 5.77
CA LEU A 59 14.48 0.76 6.13
C LEU A 59 14.12 0.58 7.61
N PHE A 60 14.28 -0.64 8.14
CA PHE A 60 13.90 -0.96 9.52
C PHE A 60 14.81 -0.31 10.57
N GLN A 61 15.94 0.33 10.21
CA GLN A 61 16.71 1.11 11.18
C GLN A 61 15.91 2.28 11.77
N GLY A 62 14.95 2.85 11.03
CA GLY A 62 14.06 3.92 11.53
C GLY A 62 13.25 3.53 12.77
N PHE A 63 12.99 2.23 13.00
CA PHE A 63 12.37 1.73 14.25
C PHE A 63 13.28 1.82 15.49
N ARG A 64 14.54 2.25 15.33
CA ARG A 64 15.50 2.49 16.44
C ARG A 64 15.65 3.97 16.77
N GLU A 65 15.16 4.84 15.90
CA GLU A 65 15.31 6.30 15.99
C GLU A 65 14.11 6.97 16.67
N ALA A 66 12.94 6.33 16.63
CA ALA A 66 11.71 6.81 17.25
C ALA A 66 10.79 5.64 17.65
N GLU A 67 9.90 5.89 18.61
CA GLU A 67 8.76 5.01 18.88
C GLU A 67 7.74 5.12 17.74
N ILE A 68 7.45 4.01 17.06
CA ILE A 68 6.59 4.00 15.87
C ILE A 68 5.24 3.35 16.19
N GLU A 69 4.19 4.17 16.27
CA GLU A 69 2.79 3.72 16.24
C GLU A 69 2.50 2.95 14.94
N VAL A 70 1.71 1.89 15.05
CA VAL A 70 1.23 1.07 13.94
C VAL A 70 -0.28 0.84 14.02
N ASP A 71 -0.96 1.12 12.92
CA ASP A 71 -2.28 0.57 12.64
C ASP A 71 -2.13 -0.84 12.04
N ILE A 72 -2.85 -1.81 12.60
CA ILE A 72 -2.85 -3.22 12.19
C ILE A 72 -4.25 -3.62 11.72
N LEU A 73 -4.28 -4.29 10.57
CA LEU A 73 -5.48 -4.64 9.84
C LEU A 73 -5.48 -6.14 9.48
N ARG A 74 -6.38 -6.90 10.09
CA ARG A 74 -6.63 -8.31 9.74
C ARG A 74 -7.48 -8.36 8.47
N LEU A 75 -6.85 -8.63 7.32
CA LEU A 75 -7.51 -8.61 6.01
C LEU A 75 -8.69 -9.60 5.92
N ARG A 76 -8.65 -10.69 6.70
CA ARG A 76 -9.78 -11.63 6.87
C ARG A 76 -10.99 -10.95 7.51
N MET A 77 -10.76 -10.13 8.53
CA MET A 77 -11.82 -9.54 9.33
C MET A 77 -12.53 -8.41 8.61
N GLN A 78 -11.86 -7.66 7.71
CA GLN A 78 -12.51 -6.63 6.88
C GLN A 78 -13.75 -7.11 6.13
N ALA A 79 -13.79 -8.40 5.76
CA ALA A 79 -14.99 -9.01 5.21
C ALA A 79 -15.93 -9.55 6.31
N GLN A 80 -15.38 -10.21 7.33
CA GLN A 80 -16.16 -10.97 8.33
C GLN A 80 -16.78 -10.13 9.45
N SER A 81 -16.33 -8.89 9.67
CA SER A 81 -16.87 -7.96 10.66
C SER A 81 -16.56 -6.50 10.28
N VAL A 82 -17.54 -5.62 10.48
CA VAL A 82 -17.33 -4.17 10.35
C VAL A 82 -16.50 -3.64 11.53
N GLU A 83 -16.82 -4.04 12.76
CA GLU A 83 -16.18 -3.52 13.98
C GLU A 83 -14.79 -4.14 14.24
N ASN A 84 -14.62 -5.44 14.00
CA ASN A 84 -13.48 -6.19 14.53
C ASN A 84 -12.28 -6.31 13.58
N GLY A 85 -11.09 -6.55 14.15
CA GLY A 85 -9.86 -6.85 13.41
C GLY A 85 -9.07 -5.64 12.88
N ARG A 86 -9.45 -4.43 13.25
CA ARG A 86 -8.58 -3.24 13.27
C ARG A 86 -8.02 -3.06 14.68
N GLY A 87 -6.78 -2.57 14.82
CA GLY A 87 -6.24 -2.20 16.12
C GLY A 87 -4.93 -1.42 16.03
N LYS A 88 -4.60 -0.69 17.09
CA LYS A 88 -3.35 0.08 17.23
C LYS A 88 -2.37 -0.57 18.19
N GLY A 89 -1.09 -0.52 17.83
CA GLY A 89 0.05 -0.95 18.66
C GLY A 89 1.29 -0.10 18.38
N VAL A 90 2.44 -0.54 18.90
CA VAL A 90 3.74 0.11 18.74
C VAL A 90 4.79 -0.92 18.31
N VAL A 91 5.70 -0.56 17.41
CA VAL A 91 6.83 -1.42 17.02
C VAL A 91 7.89 -1.39 18.10
N GLN A 92 7.94 -2.44 18.92
CA GLN A 92 8.89 -2.56 20.05
C GLN A 92 10.28 -3.02 19.60
N ASN A 93 10.36 -3.81 18.51
CA ASN A 93 11.62 -4.20 17.89
C ASN A 93 11.42 -4.85 16.51
N PHE A 94 12.52 -5.25 15.87
CA PHE A 94 12.50 -6.14 14.71
C PHE A 94 13.66 -7.14 14.73
N SER A 95 13.49 -8.26 14.03
CA SER A 95 14.57 -9.23 13.77
C SER A 95 14.48 -9.79 12.36
N PHE A 96 15.62 -10.12 11.74
CA PHE A 96 15.64 -10.87 10.48
C PHE A 96 15.80 -12.36 10.78
N ARG A 97 14.79 -13.16 10.40
CA ARG A 97 14.76 -14.61 10.65
C ARG A 97 14.80 -15.37 9.34
N LYS A 98 15.49 -16.52 9.33
CA LYS A 98 15.59 -17.39 8.14
C LYS A 98 14.29 -18.17 7.96
N PHE A 99 13.58 -17.91 6.87
CA PHE A 99 12.50 -18.77 6.37
C PHE A 99 13.03 -19.65 5.22
N ARG A 100 12.22 -20.57 4.69
CA ARG A 100 12.65 -21.57 3.69
C ARG A 100 13.33 -20.94 2.47
N ASP A 101 12.76 -19.84 1.96
CA ASP A 101 13.14 -19.26 0.67
C ASP A 101 14.19 -18.14 0.81
N GLN A 102 14.11 -17.35 1.88
CA GLN A 102 15.03 -16.24 2.19
C GLN A 102 14.86 -15.74 3.64
N PRO A 103 15.81 -14.97 4.20
CA PRO A 103 15.58 -14.19 5.41
C PRO A 103 14.41 -13.21 5.23
N ARG A 104 13.55 -13.06 6.24
CA ARG A 104 12.50 -12.02 6.27
C ARG A 104 12.57 -11.22 7.56
N GLY A 105 12.22 -9.95 7.46
CA GLY A 105 12.01 -9.10 8.63
C GLY A 105 10.79 -9.59 9.42
N VAL A 106 10.88 -9.59 10.74
CA VAL A 106 9.81 -9.89 11.67
C VAL A 106 9.71 -8.72 12.64
N LEU A 107 8.60 -7.99 12.59
CA LEU A 107 8.29 -6.94 13.55
C LEU A 107 7.76 -7.57 14.84
N PHE A 108 8.16 -6.98 15.97
CA PHE A 108 7.59 -7.23 17.29
C PHE A 108 6.70 -6.03 17.61
N ILE A 109 5.40 -6.27 17.70
CA ILE A 109 4.40 -5.21 17.87
C ILE A 109 3.65 -5.45 19.17
N SER A 110 3.48 -4.44 20.02
CA SER A 110 2.72 -4.55 21.27
C SER A 110 1.27 -5.00 21.03
N ASN A 111 0.68 -5.71 22.00
CA ASN A 111 -0.63 -6.35 21.84
C ASN A 111 -1.73 -5.32 21.43
N PRO A 112 -2.34 -5.42 20.23
CA PRO A 112 -3.07 -4.29 19.67
C PRO A 112 -4.39 -4.00 20.37
N ARG A 113 -4.61 -2.72 20.69
CA ARG A 113 -5.90 -2.22 21.20
C ARG A 113 -6.88 -2.08 20.05
N GLY A 114 -8.08 -2.63 20.18
CA GLY A 114 -9.15 -2.49 19.19
C GLY A 114 -9.58 -1.03 18.98
N VAL A 115 -10.10 -0.73 17.79
CA VAL A 115 -10.56 0.63 17.41
C VAL A 115 -12.02 0.63 16.93
N SER A 116 -12.66 1.80 16.91
CA SER A 116 -14.08 1.98 16.57
C SER A 116 -15.04 1.07 17.37
N GLY A 117 -14.71 0.77 18.63
CA GLY A 117 -15.53 -0.03 19.55
C GLY A 117 -15.44 -1.56 19.36
N GLY A 118 -14.77 -2.05 18.32
CA GLY A 118 -14.55 -3.48 18.10
C GLY A 118 -13.27 -4.02 18.74
N SER A 119 -13.15 -5.35 18.83
CA SER A 119 -11.91 -6.03 19.24
C SER A 119 -11.00 -6.29 18.04
N PHE A 120 -9.69 -6.16 18.22
CA PHE A 120 -8.72 -6.66 17.24
C PHE A 120 -8.80 -8.20 17.10
N GLU A 121 -9.16 -8.88 18.19
CA GLU A 121 -9.26 -10.33 18.28
C GLU A 121 -10.49 -10.72 19.11
N PRO A 122 -11.69 -10.80 18.49
CA PRO A 122 -12.89 -11.27 19.16
C PRO A 122 -12.82 -12.79 19.36
N ALA A 123 -13.52 -13.30 20.38
CA ALA A 123 -13.39 -14.68 20.86
C ALA A 123 -13.69 -15.74 19.79
N GLU A 124 -14.62 -15.45 18.87
CA GLU A 124 -15.03 -16.36 17.79
C GLU A 124 -13.99 -16.41 16.64
N TYR A 125 -13.10 -15.41 16.57
CA TYR A 125 -12.13 -15.24 15.49
C TYR A 125 -10.72 -14.92 16.04
N LEU A 126 -10.21 -15.78 16.92
CA LEU A 126 -8.82 -15.75 17.38
C LEU A 126 -7.82 -15.70 16.22
N LEU A 127 -6.68 -15.05 16.44
CA LEU A 127 -5.67 -14.75 15.42
C LEU A 127 -4.83 -16.00 15.11
N LYS A 128 -4.91 -16.52 13.88
CA LYS A 128 -4.29 -17.81 13.51
C LYS A 128 -2.92 -17.63 12.86
N GLN A 129 -1.95 -18.47 13.21
CA GLN A 129 -0.63 -18.48 12.55
C GLN A 129 -0.79 -18.61 11.03
N GLY A 130 -0.11 -17.75 10.27
CA GLY A 130 -0.26 -17.64 8.82
C GLY A 130 -1.44 -16.78 8.36
N GLU A 131 -2.20 -16.16 9.27
CA GLU A 131 -3.20 -15.15 8.89
C GLU A 131 -2.51 -13.90 8.31
N LYS A 132 -3.01 -13.44 7.16
CA LYS A 132 -2.51 -12.23 6.48
C LYS A 132 -2.89 -10.99 7.30
N VAL A 133 -1.90 -10.16 7.60
CA VAL A 133 -2.10 -8.85 8.22
C VAL A 133 -1.45 -7.77 7.36
N GLN A 134 -2.08 -6.61 7.33
CA GLN A 134 -1.48 -5.37 6.85
C GLN A 134 -1.14 -4.53 8.07
N VAL A 135 0.06 -3.94 8.08
CA VAL A 135 0.55 -3.04 9.12
C VAL A 135 0.94 -1.73 8.45
N SER A 136 0.57 -0.58 9.00
CA SER A 136 0.96 0.71 8.45
C SER A 136 1.37 1.71 9.52
N PHE A 137 2.32 2.56 9.16
CA PHE A 137 3.02 3.47 10.06
C PHE A 137 3.66 4.60 9.27
N THR A 138 4.00 5.69 9.96
CA THR A 138 4.89 6.73 9.44
C THR A 138 6.17 6.72 10.26
N MET A 139 7.34 6.72 9.61
CA MET A 139 8.65 6.76 10.29
C MET A 139 9.65 7.66 9.53
N PRO A 140 10.70 8.19 10.19
CA PRO A 140 11.86 8.72 9.48
C PRO A 140 12.49 7.64 8.58
N ALA A 141 13.09 8.07 7.48
CA ALA A 141 13.79 7.18 6.55
C ALA A 141 15.01 7.90 5.94
N GLU A 142 16.16 7.22 5.90
CA GLU A 142 17.40 7.76 5.37
C GLU A 142 17.23 8.23 3.90
N GLY A 143 17.56 9.48 3.62
CA GLY A 143 17.37 10.11 2.31
C GLY A 143 15.98 10.73 2.05
N ALA A 144 15.01 10.60 2.97
CA ALA A 144 13.74 11.31 2.90
C ALA A 144 13.79 12.66 3.63
N ALA A 145 13.26 13.72 3.00
CA ALA A 145 13.21 15.06 3.61
C ALA A 145 12.10 15.24 4.67
N ARG A 146 11.23 14.24 4.84
CA ARG A 146 10.11 14.18 5.79
C ARG A 146 9.83 12.72 6.17
N PRO A 147 9.17 12.44 7.30
CA PRO A 147 8.72 11.08 7.63
C PRO A 147 7.86 10.47 6.51
N VAL A 148 8.15 9.22 6.15
CA VAL A 148 7.51 8.49 5.06
C VAL A 148 6.44 7.58 5.62
N TYR A 149 5.25 7.59 5.02
CA TYR A 149 4.20 6.62 5.35
C TYR A 149 4.47 5.30 4.63
N PHE A 150 4.30 4.19 5.33
CA PHE A 150 4.54 2.85 4.80
C PHE A 150 3.35 1.91 5.01
N ILE A 151 3.18 0.97 4.09
CA ILE A 151 2.25 -0.17 4.22
C ILE A 151 3.06 -1.46 4.10
N ALA A 152 3.16 -2.20 5.20
CA ALA A 152 3.76 -3.52 5.25
C ALA A 152 2.69 -4.60 4.97
N LYS A 153 3.00 -5.50 4.03
CA LYS A 153 2.23 -6.72 3.78
C LYS A 153 2.91 -7.88 4.51
N GLY A 154 2.18 -8.53 5.40
CA GLY A 154 2.76 -9.51 6.30
C GLY A 154 1.84 -10.65 6.72
N PHE A 155 2.41 -11.52 7.56
CA PHE A 155 1.77 -12.72 8.09
C PHE A 155 2.03 -12.80 9.58
N PHE A 156 0.97 -12.97 10.36
CA PHE A 156 1.11 -13.24 11.80
C PHE A 156 1.79 -14.60 12.02
N LEU A 157 2.82 -14.61 12.87
CA LEU A 157 3.57 -15.82 13.21
C LEU A 157 3.09 -16.44 14.51
N ARG A 158 3.10 -15.66 15.60
CA ARG A 158 2.69 -16.09 16.95
C ARG A 158 2.55 -14.88 17.87
N LYS A 159 1.81 -15.05 18.97
CA LYS A 159 1.99 -14.24 20.19
C LYS A 159 3.30 -14.66 20.86
N SER A 160 3.92 -13.75 21.59
CA SER A 160 5.12 -14.03 22.41
C SER A 160 5.19 -13.00 23.53
N TYR A 161 5.89 -13.33 24.60
CA TYR A 161 6.36 -12.32 25.55
C TYR A 161 7.64 -11.66 25.02
N TYR A 162 7.83 -10.38 25.32
CA TYR A 162 9.00 -9.56 24.95
C TYR A 162 9.62 -8.97 26.20
N ILE A 163 10.95 -9.05 26.29
CA ILE A 163 11.76 -8.41 27.33
C ILE A 163 12.87 -7.65 26.60
N ALA A 164 12.87 -6.31 26.73
CA ALA A 164 13.80 -5.45 26.00
C ALA A 164 15.25 -5.63 26.48
N GLY A 165 15.47 -5.64 27.80
CA GLY A 165 16.77 -5.83 28.44
C GLY A 165 16.97 -7.28 28.90
N ASN A 166 17.60 -8.13 28.09
CA ASN A 166 17.99 -9.46 28.53
C ASN A 166 19.24 -9.39 29.41
N HIS A 167 19.11 -9.65 30.72
CA HIS A 167 20.23 -9.65 31.67
C HIS A 167 21.33 -10.70 31.36
N GLN A 168 21.04 -11.70 30.51
CA GLN A 168 22.02 -12.71 30.08
C GLN A 168 22.77 -12.31 28.79
N ASP A 169 22.24 -11.39 27.98
CA ASP A 169 22.79 -10.99 26.68
C ASP A 169 22.33 -9.55 26.36
N SER A 170 22.87 -8.58 27.10
CA SER A 170 22.34 -7.21 27.26
C SER A 170 22.23 -6.36 25.99
N GLY A 171 22.80 -6.82 24.88
CA GLY A 171 22.65 -6.20 23.56
C GLY A 171 21.46 -6.69 22.73
N LYS A 172 20.63 -7.62 23.24
CA LYS A 172 19.51 -8.22 22.48
C LYS A 172 18.25 -8.40 23.33
N PRO A 173 17.05 -8.11 22.79
CA PRO A 173 15.81 -8.47 23.47
C PRO A 173 15.56 -9.98 23.44
N TRP A 174 14.88 -10.50 24.45
CA TRP A 174 14.41 -11.89 24.49
C TRP A 174 12.95 -11.98 24.00
N THR A 175 12.61 -13.06 23.27
CA THR A 175 11.20 -13.37 22.95
C THR A 175 10.89 -14.87 22.93
N GLY A 176 9.84 -15.28 23.64
CA GLY A 176 9.39 -16.66 23.74
C GLY A 176 7.95 -16.79 24.27
N PRO A 177 7.49 -17.99 24.64
CA PRO A 177 6.28 -18.21 25.44
C PRO A 177 6.37 -17.49 26.80
N ARG A 178 5.23 -17.15 27.40
CA ARG A 178 5.22 -16.41 28.67
C ARG A 178 5.68 -17.29 29.84
N GLU A 179 5.41 -18.58 29.73
CA GLU A 179 5.74 -19.65 30.67
C GLU A 179 7.26 -19.84 30.75
N GLU A 180 7.95 -19.80 29.60
CA GLU A 180 9.41 -19.79 29.54
C GLU A 180 10.00 -18.53 30.18
N ALA A 181 9.36 -17.36 29.99
CA ALA A 181 9.82 -16.11 30.58
C ALA A 181 9.75 -16.14 32.13
N VAL A 182 8.66 -16.67 32.70
CA VAL A 182 8.51 -16.88 34.15
C VAL A 182 9.57 -17.84 34.71
N ALA A 183 9.97 -18.84 33.95
CA ALA A 183 10.98 -19.82 34.38
C ALA A 183 12.43 -19.33 34.23
N GLN A 184 12.71 -18.45 33.25
CA GLN A 184 14.08 -18.01 32.91
C GLN A 184 14.50 -16.69 33.58
N PHE A 185 13.56 -15.82 33.96
CA PHE A 185 13.86 -14.45 34.39
C PHE A 185 13.40 -14.11 35.81
N PRO A 186 14.16 -13.26 36.56
CA PRO A 186 13.71 -12.73 37.83
C PRO A 186 12.39 -11.94 37.71
N ARG A 187 11.58 -11.95 38.77
CA ARG A 187 10.22 -11.37 38.76
C ARG A 187 10.16 -9.90 38.31
N HIS A 188 11.16 -9.08 38.61
CA HIS A 188 11.18 -7.68 38.15
C HIS A 188 11.31 -7.61 36.61
N VAL A 189 12.33 -8.25 36.05
CA VAL A 189 12.56 -8.36 34.59
C VAL A 189 11.34 -8.90 33.84
N PHE A 190 10.63 -9.87 34.44
CA PHE A 190 9.40 -10.42 33.87
C PHE A 190 8.21 -9.44 33.91
N VAL A 191 8.07 -8.64 34.98
CA VAL A 191 7.01 -7.63 35.12
C VAL A 191 7.22 -6.45 34.18
N ASP A 192 8.48 -6.12 33.86
CA ASP A 192 8.85 -5.08 32.90
C ASP A 192 8.70 -5.54 31.42
N GLY A 193 8.33 -6.79 31.18
CA GLY A 193 8.04 -7.36 29.86
C GLY A 193 6.58 -7.22 29.42
N GLU A 194 6.32 -7.44 28.13
CA GLU A 194 4.98 -7.28 27.54
C GLU A 194 4.57 -8.43 26.59
N ASP A 195 3.28 -8.59 26.37
CA ASP A 195 2.75 -9.47 25.32
C ASP A 195 2.81 -8.77 23.94
N ILE A 196 3.46 -9.41 22.96
CA ILE A 196 3.63 -8.92 21.58
C ILE A 196 3.02 -9.87 20.54
N LEU A 197 2.70 -9.31 19.36
CA LEU A 197 2.55 -10.06 18.11
C LEU A 197 3.88 -10.09 17.35
N GLN A 198 4.26 -11.26 16.85
CA GLN A 198 5.37 -11.40 15.90
C GLN A 198 4.81 -11.48 14.48
N VAL A 199 5.12 -10.49 13.63
CA VAL A 199 4.58 -10.37 12.27
C VAL A 199 5.71 -10.41 11.24
N ARG A 200 5.72 -11.41 10.35
CA ARG A 200 6.66 -11.50 9.23
C ARG A 200 6.26 -10.51 8.14
N ILE A 201 7.20 -9.69 7.67
CA ILE A 201 7.01 -8.75 6.57
C ILE A 201 7.64 -9.31 5.29
N ASP A 202 6.84 -9.43 4.23
CA ASP A 202 7.29 -9.93 2.93
C ASP A 202 7.51 -8.80 1.90
N ALA A 203 6.79 -7.69 2.06
CA ALA A 203 6.98 -6.47 1.28
C ALA A 203 6.55 -5.23 2.08
N LEU A 204 7.19 -4.09 1.80
CA LEU A 204 6.87 -2.77 2.34
C LEU A 204 6.67 -1.80 1.17
N THR A 205 5.54 -1.11 1.11
CA THR A 205 5.29 -0.05 0.12
C THR A 205 5.47 1.31 0.78
N SER A 206 6.28 2.20 0.20
CA SER A 206 6.43 3.59 0.66
C SER A 206 5.44 4.54 -0.02
N PHE A 207 5.02 5.56 0.70
CA PHE A 207 4.20 6.68 0.24
C PHE A 207 4.85 7.98 0.75
N PRO A 208 5.72 8.60 -0.03
CA PRO A 208 6.61 9.67 0.45
C PRO A 208 5.90 10.99 0.78
N ASN A 209 4.64 11.15 0.38
CA ASN A 209 3.85 12.33 0.70
C ASN A 209 3.39 12.36 2.18
N GLY A 210 3.70 11.32 2.98
CA GLY A 210 3.75 11.34 4.46
C GLY A 210 2.41 11.27 5.21
N SER A 211 1.33 11.81 4.64
CA SER A 211 -0.01 11.91 5.27
C SER A 211 -0.70 10.56 5.51
N GLY A 212 -0.34 9.50 4.81
CA GLY A 212 -1.10 8.24 4.79
C GLY A 212 -2.48 8.35 4.13
N SER A 213 -2.86 9.54 3.64
CA SER A 213 -4.13 9.86 3.01
C SER A 213 -3.96 10.87 1.88
N VAL A 214 -4.94 10.95 0.97
CA VAL A 214 -5.02 12.00 -0.06
C VAL A 214 -6.03 13.05 0.42
N PRO A 215 -5.61 14.32 0.64
CA PRO A 215 -6.47 15.36 1.18
C PRO A 215 -7.34 16.03 0.10
N LYS A 216 -8.39 16.71 0.55
CA LYS A 216 -9.39 17.46 -0.21
C LYS A 216 -8.87 18.22 -1.43
N GLU A 217 -7.78 18.95 -1.28
CA GLU A 217 -7.22 19.84 -2.31
C GLU A 217 -6.74 19.02 -3.52
N VAL A 218 -6.15 17.86 -3.25
CA VAL A 218 -5.71 16.90 -4.26
C VAL A 218 -6.91 16.13 -4.83
N LEU A 219 -7.86 15.71 -3.97
CA LEU A 219 -9.07 15.00 -4.41
C LEU A 219 -9.88 15.86 -5.40
N ASN A 220 -10.15 17.12 -5.07
CA ASN A 220 -10.95 18.04 -5.89
C ASN A 220 -10.26 18.47 -7.19
N HIS A 221 -8.93 18.29 -7.32
CA HIS A 221 -8.22 18.58 -8.57
C HIS A 221 -8.42 17.48 -9.62
N TYR A 222 -8.49 16.21 -9.20
CA TYR A 222 -8.60 15.06 -10.11
C TYR A 222 -9.98 14.38 -10.12
N LEU A 223 -10.81 14.59 -9.09
CA LEU A 223 -12.11 13.96 -8.90
C LEU A 223 -13.23 15.03 -8.84
N SER A 224 -14.38 14.74 -9.43
CA SER A 224 -15.52 15.67 -9.48
C SER A 224 -16.87 14.94 -9.49
N GLY A 225 -17.97 15.70 -9.30
CA GLY A 225 -19.33 15.17 -9.39
C GLY A 225 -19.62 14.03 -8.41
N ALA A 226 -19.16 14.16 -7.16
CA ALA A 226 -19.31 13.12 -6.15
C ALA A 226 -20.78 12.97 -5.69
N VAL A 227 -21.25 11.72 -5.62
CA VAL A 227 -22.62 11.36 -5.24
C VAL A 227 -22.59 10.21 -4.24
N LEU A 228 -23.32 10.34 -3.14
CA LEU A 228 -23.44 9.30 -2.11
C LEU A 228 -24.86 8.74 -2.12
N TYR A 229 -24.98 7.45 -2.42
CA TYR A 229 -26.23 6.71 -2.39
C TYR A 229 -26.37 5.98 -1.06
N VAL A 230 -27.52 6.14 -0.40
CA VAL A 230 -27.94 5.32 0.74
C VAL A 230 -29.01 4.35 0.25
N LEU A 231 -28.78 3.05 0.48
CA LEU A 231 -29.52 1.96 -0.12
C LEU A 231 -30.35 1.22 0.95
N PRO A 232 -31.69 1.41 1.03
CA PRO A 232 -32.56 0.57 1.84
C PRO A 232 -32.57 -0.89 1.40
N GLY A 233 -32.58 -1.80 2.37
CA GLY A 233 -32.25 -3.22 2.16
C GLY A 233 -30.80 -3.47 1.71
N GLY A 234 -29.99 -2.41 1.55
CA GLY A 234 -28.61 -2.43 1.05
C GLY A 234 -27.61 -3.11 1.99
N GLY A 235 -28.08 -3.64 3.12
CA GLY A 235 -27.44 -4.74 3.84
C GLY A 235 -26.94 -5.88 2.95
N VAL A 236 -27.39 -5.97 1.67
CA VAL A 236 -26.72 -6.65 0.54
C VAL A 236 -25.19 -6.72 0.67
N TRP A 237 -24.49 -5.64 1.03
CA TRP A 237 -23.03 -5.66 1.20
C TRP A 237 -22.57 -6.58 2.35
N ASN A 238 -23.29 -6.52 3.48
CA ASN A 238 -22.98 -7.16 4.76
C ASN A 238 -23.69 -8.53 4.94
N GLN A 239 -24.62 -8.86 4.05
CA GLN A 239 -25.33 -10.15 4.04
C GLN A 239 -24.37 -11.30 3.76
N LYS A 240 -23.94 -11.95 4.85
CA LYS A 240 -23.63 -13.39 4.82
C LYS A 240 -24.88 -14.10 4.29
N SER A 241 -24.75 -14.87 3.22
CA SER A 241 -25.80 -15.82 2.85
C SER A 241 -25.91 -16.87 3.97
N ASN A 242 -27.08 -17.50 4.08
CA ASN A 242 -27.33 -18.58 5.03
C ASN A 242 -26.46 -19.83 4.76
N GLN A 243 -25.62 -19.81 3.71
CA GLN A 243 -24.66 -20.84 3.30
C GLN A 243 -23.19 -20.37 3.42
N GLY A 244 -22.93 -19.26 4.14
CA GLY A 244 -21.59 -18.87 4.61
C GLY A 244 -20.75 -18.01 3.65
N ASN A 245 -21.20 -17.79 2.41
CA ASN A 245 -20.57 -16.85 1.48
C ASN A 245 -21.23 -15.47 1.59
N PHE A 246 -20.44 -14.39 1.48
CA PHE A 246 -20.99 -13.05 1.29
C PHE A 246 -21.73 -12.98 -0.04
N PHE A 247 -22.77 -12.14 -0.07
CA PHE A 247 -23.51 -11.77 -1.27
C PHE A 247 -22.64 -11.73 -2.55
N GLU A 248 -23.08 -12.45 -3.59
CA GLU A 248 -22.33 -12.66 -4.82
C GLU A 248 -22.61 -11.59 -5.89
N GLY A 249 -23.88 -11.26 -6.12
CA GLY A 249 -24.30 -10.29 -7.13
C GLY A 249 -25.82 -10.06 -7.23
N ILE A 250 -26.20 -8.88 -7.74
CA ILE A 250 -27.60 -8.49 -8.04
C ILE A 250 -27.81 -8.67 -9.54
N GLN A 251 -28.90 -9.30 -9.97
CA GLN A 251 -29.23 -9.55 -11.39
C GLN A 251 -29.61 -8.29 -12.19
N GLN A 252 -29.56 -7.11 -11.58
CA GLN A 252 -29.83 -5.82 -12.23
C GLN A 252 -28.51 -5.12 -12.57
N GLU A 253 -28.50 -4.37 -13.66
CA GLU A 253 -27.40 -3.46 -14.00
C GLU A 253 -27.40 -2.24 -13.06
N LEU A 254 -26.27 -1.53 -12.97
CA LEU A 254 -26.07 -0.49 -11.96
C LEU A 254 -27.09 0.64 -12.06
N ASP A 255 -27.32 1.16 -13.26
CA ASP A 255 -28.20 2.32 -13.45
C ASP A 255 -29.66 1.97 -13.10
N LYS A 256 -30.11 0.77 -13.49
CA LYS A 256 -31.43 0.22 -13.12
C LYS A 256 -31.56 -0.11 -11.63
N PHE A 257 -30.46 -0.51 -10.98
CA PHE A 257 -30.44 -0.72 -9.54
C PHE A 257 -30.44 0.60 -8.76
N LEU A 258 -29.81 1.65 -9.29
CA LEU A 258 -29.74 2.99 -8.68
C LEU A 258 -30.95 3.88 -8.99
N SER A 259 -31.75 3.55 -10.01
CA SER A 259 -33.00 4.24 -10.35
C SER A 259 -34.21 3.80 -9.50
N ARG A 260 -34.01 3.01 -8.44
CA ARG A 260 -35.10 2.56 -7.55
C ARG A 260 -35.50 3.68 -6.59
N GLU A 261 -36.78 4.01 -6.54
CA GLU A 261 -37.35 5.15 -5.80
C GLU A 261 -37.02 5.17 -4.30
N ASN A 262 -36.73 4.00 -3.69
CA ASN A 262 -36.35 3.94 -2.28
C ASN A 262 -34.90 4.33 -2.00
N ILE A 263 -34.05 4.54 -3.01
CA ILE A 263 -32.65 4.96 -2.81
C ILE A 263 -32.57 6.47 -2.57
N LYS A 264 -31.99 6.86 -1.43
CA LYS A 264 -31.64 8.27 -1.19
C LYS A 264 -30.35 8.61 -1.93
N LYS A 265 -30.38 9.65 -2.77
CA LYS A 265 -29.24 10.12 -3.58
C LYS A 265 -28.78 11.52 -3.11
N LEU A 266 -27.65 11.58 -2.42
CA LEU A 266 -27.01 12.81 -1.96
C LEU A 266 -26.07 13.34 -3.05
N GLN A 267 -26.33 14.54 -3.58
CA GLN A 267 -25.53 15.12 -4.69
C GLN A 267 -24.57 16.23 -4.24
N GLN A 268 -24.80 16.86 -3.08
CA GLN A 268 -23.90 17.87 -2.51
C GLN A 268 -22.85 17.21 -1.61
N VAL A 269 -22.03 16.32 -2.20
CA VAL A 269 -20.97 15.59 -1.49
C VAL A 269 -19.62 16.24 -1.76
N SER A 270 -18.98 16.69 -0.68
CA SER A 270 -17.60 17.19 -0.69
C SER A 270 -16.67 16.06 -0.25
N LEU A 271 -15.69 15.70 -1.09
CA LEU A 271 -14.66 14.73 -0.70
C LEU A 271 -13.64 15.44 0.20
N GLU A 272 -13.39 14.92 1.41
CA GLU A 272 -12.49 15.55 2.38
C GLU A 272 -11.13 14.85 2.46
N GLU A 273 -11.12 13.52 2.51
CA GLU A 273 -9.90 12.75 2.75
C GLU A 273 -10.08 11.27 2.39
N PHE A 274 -9.15 10.70 1.62
CA PHE A 274 -9.11 9.26 1.31
C PHE A 274 -7.84 8.64 1.92
N ALA A 275 -7.97 7.90 3.02
CA ALA A 275 -6.86 7.26 3.72
C ALA A 275 -6.48 5.89 3.13
N ASN A 276 -5.18 5.55 3.12
CA ASN A 276 -4.62 4.34 2.52
C ASN A 276 -5.15 3.02 3.11
N LEU A 277 -5.71 3.02 4.32
CA LEU A 277 -6.38 1.85 4.93
C LEU A 277 -7.85 1.68 4.52
N GLY A 278 -8.36 2.55 3.66
CA GLY A 278 -9.75 2.53 3.20
C GLY A 278 -10.72 3.36 4.06
N GLU A 279 -10.24 4.21 4.96
CA GLU A 279 -11.11 5.22 5.58
C GLU A 279 -11.32 6.39 4.60
N ILE A 280 -12.58 6.80 4.42
CA ILE A 280 -13.03 7.78 3.43
C ILE A 280 -13.89 8.81 4.14
N SER A 281 -13.39 10.04 4.27
CA SER A 281 -14.11 11.16 4.84
C SER A 281 -14.79 12.00 3.75
N VAL A 282 -16.07 12.29 3.95
CA VAL A 282 -16.85 13.22 3.10
C VAL A 282 -17.61 14.23 3.97
N SER A 283 -17.99 15.37 3.42
CA SER A 283 -18.99 16.27 4.02
C SER A 283 -20.26 16.34 3.17
N ILE A 284 -21.42 16.39 3.84
CA ILE A 284 -22.71 16.65 3.21
C ILE A 284 -23.48 17.77 3.94
N SER A 285 -24.38 18.43 3.23
CA SER A 285 -25.21 19.56 3.71
C SER A 285 -26.49 19.15 4.46
N GLU A 286 -26.89 17.88 4.39
CA GLU A 286 -28.12 17.35 4.97
C GLU A 286 -27.87 16.10 5.83
N GLN A 287 -28.86 15.69 6.65
CA GLN A 287 -28.71 14.51 7.50
C GLN A 287 -28.68 13.22 6.67
N LEU A 288 -27.62 12.41 6.85
CA LEU A 288 -27.37 11.16 6.13
C LEU A 288 -28.59 10.23 6.07
N LEU A 289 -29.25 10.03 7.22
CA LEU A 289 -30.34 9.06 7.37
C LEU A 289 -31.75 9.68 7.33
N ALA A 290 -31.88 11.00 7.32
CA ALA A 290 -33.20 11.64 7.24
C ALA A 290 -33.86 11.36 5.87
N GLY A 291 -35.15 11.01 5.87
CA GLY A 291 -35.88 10.68 4.64
C GLY A 291 -35.49 9.34 3.99
N VAL A 292 -34.65 8.52 4.62
CA VAL A 292 -34.35 7.16 4.14
C VAL A 292 -35.54 6.24 4.44
N ASN A 293 -36.13 5.65 3.40
CA ASN A 293 -37.30 4.78 3.53
C ASN A 293 -36.90 3.36 4.02
N HIS A 294 -36.62 3.22 5.32
CA HIS A 294 -36.33 1.95 5.99
C HIS A 294 -36.62 2.03 7.50
N GLU A 295 -37.07 0.93 8.12
CA GLU A 295 -37.37 0.81 9.56
C GLU A 295 -36.20 1.22 10.50
N VAL A 296 -34.96 1.08 10.02
CA VAL A 296 -33.74 1.42 10.76
C VAL A 296 -33.50 2.93 10.80
N ALA A 297 -34.05 3.70 9.87
CA ALA A 297 -33.95 5.17 9.82
C ALA A 297 -34.98 5.86 10.75
N ARG A 298 -35.38 5.18 11.83
CA ARG A 298 -36.24 5.69 12.90
C ARG A 298 -35.63 6.94 13.57
N PRO A 299 -36.43 7.89 14.09
CA PRO A 299 -35.93 9.19 14.56
C PRO A 299 -34.83 9.16 15.64
N SER A 300 -34.76 8.11 16.47
CA SER A 300 -33.66 7.94 17.44
C SER A 300 -32.32 7.65 16.77
N VAL A 301 -32.33 6.82 15.72
CA VAL A 301 -31.15 6.46 14.93
C VAL A 301 -30.68 7.65 14.08
N VAL A 302 -31.62 8.41 13.50
CA VAL A 302 -31.29 9.64 12.74
C VAL A 302 -30.64 10.70 13.63
N LYS A 303 -31.10 10.85 14.89
CA LYS A 303 -30.52 11.80 15.87
C LYS A 303 -29.19 11.36 16.46
N LYS A 304 -28.91 10.05 16.54
CA LYS A 304 -27.66 9.50 17.12
C LYS A 304 -27.12 8.29 16.33
N PRO A 305 -26.73 8.46 15.06
CA PRO A 305 -26.34 7.33 14.21
C PRO A 305 -25.12 6.54 14.73
N ASN A 306 -24.23 7.19 15.48
CA ASN A 306 -23.05 6.53 16.08
C ASN A 306 -23.43 5.46 17.12
N ASP A 307 -24.57 5.60 17.79
CA ASP A 307 -25.06 4.65 18.80
C ASP A 307 -25.62 3.36 18.15
N TYR A 308 -25.86 3.36 16.83
CA TYR A 308 -26.54 2.30 16.08
C TYR A 308 -25.79 1.85 14.82
N LEU A 309 -24.47 2.09 14.73
CA LEU A 309 -23.66 1.77 13.55
C LEU A 309 -23.81 0.31 13.08
N ARG A 310 -24.01 -0.62 14.02
CA ARG A 310 -24.24 -2.05 13.74
C ARG A 310 -25.56 -2.29 13.01
N ASP A 311 -26.67 -1.78 13.54
CA ASP A 311 -28.00 -1.85 12.89
C ASP A 311 -27.95 -1.20 11.51
N ILE A 312 -27.37 0.01 11.42
CA ILE A 312 -27.27 0.78 10.18
C ILE A 312 -26.52 -0.02 9.11
N ASN A 313 -25.34 -0.57 9.41
CA ASN A 313 -24.55 -1.35 8.46
C ASN A 313 -25.12 -2.77 8.19
N ALA A 314 -26.03 -3.28 9.02
CA ALA A 314 -26.73 -4.53 8.76
C ALA A 314 -27.92 -4.35 7.79
N SER A 315 -28.60 -3.19 7.86
CA SER A 315 -29.81 -2.91 7.09
C SER A 315 -29.58 -2.06 5.83
N LEU A 316 -28.68 -1.08 5.90
CA LEU A 316 -28.40 -0.12 4.82
C LEU A 316 -27.04 -0.38 4.18
N GLY A 317 -26.98 -0.14 2.87
CA GLY A 317 -25.73 -0.12 2.10
C GLY A 317 -25.39 1.31 1.72
N PHE A 318 -24.09 1.63 1.67
CA PHE A 318 -23.60 2.92 1.19
C PHE A 318 -22.76 2.70 -0.07
N LEU A 319 -22.88 3.63 -1.02
CA LEU A 319 -22.14 3.60 -2.28
C LEU A 319 -21.78 5.04 -2.67
N LEU A 320 -20.48 5.33 -2.78
CA LEU A 320 -19.99 6.63 -3.24
C LEU A 320 -19.58 6.50 -4.71
N SER A 321 -20.13 7.34 -5.60
CA SER A 321 -19.61 7.53 -6.95
C SER A 321 -18.97 8.90 -7.14
N PHE A 322 -18.04 9.00 -8.08
CA PHE A 322 -17.42 10.24 -8.54
C PHE A 322 -16.76 10.03 -9.90
N LYS A 323 -16.59 11.10 -10.66
CA LYS A 323 -15.86 11.11 -11.92
C LYS A 323 -14.39 11.43 -11.71
N MET A 324 -13.53 10.76 -12.46
CA MET A 324 -12.12 11.04 -12.62
C MET A 324 -11.88 11.96 -13.81
N ASN A 325 -10.83 12.80 -13.76
CA ASN A 325 -10.34 13.50 -14.93
C ASN A 325 -9.68 12.55 -15.96
N ASN A 326 -9.39 13.05 -17.16
CA ASN A 326 -8.82 12.26 -18.27
C ASN A 326 -7.46 11.61 -17.92
N ASP A 327 -6.64 12.28 -17.13
CA ASP A 327 -5.31 11.81 -16.74
C ASP A 327 -5.38 10.52 -15.93
N LEU A 328 -6.23 10.51 -14.89
CA LEU A 328 -6.47 9.31 -14.09
C LEU A 328 -7.19 8.23 -14.92
N LYS A 329 -8.16 8.61 -15.75
CA LYS A 329 -8.99 7.70 -16.56
C LYS A 329 -8.12 6.74 -17.37
N GLY A 330 -7.14 7.25 -18.10
CA GLY A 330 -6.27 6.47 -18.98
C GLY A 330 -5.39 5.44 -18.25
N ALA A 331 -4.98 5.74 -17.02
CA ALA A 331 -4.24 4.81 -16.18
C ALA A 331 -5.16 3.78 -15.50
N MET A 332 -6.28 4.23 -14.92
CA MET A 332 -7.22 3.38 -14.20
C MET A 332 -7.92 2.34 -15.09
N GLY A 333 -8.26 2.69 -16.34
CA GLY A 333 -8.85 1.75 -17.30
C GLY A 333 -7.94 0.54 -17.61
N ARG A 334 -6.61 0.71 -17.54
CA ARG A 334 -5.64 -0.39 -17.71
C ARG A 334 -5.46 -1.24 -16.45
N LEU A 335 -5.60 -0.63 -15.27
CA LEU A 335 -5.36 -1.28 -13.98
C LEU A 335 -6.60 -1.99 -13.40
N VAL A 336 -7.81 -1.58 -13.81
CA VAL A 336 -9.09 -2.15 -13.37
C VAL A 336 -10.09 -2.28 -14.55
N PRO A 337 -9.81 -3.10 -15.57
CA PRO A 337 -10.64 -3.18 -16.78
C PRO A 337 -12.08 -3.67 -16.54
N ASN A 338 -12.30 -4.37 -15.42
CA ASN A 338 -13.60 -4.93 -15.02
C ASN A 338 -14.38 -4.05 -14.03
N LYS A 339 -13.88 -2.84 -13.69
CA LYS A 339 -14.60 -1.93 -12.79
C LYS A 339 -15.99 -1.59 -13.34
N ILE A 340 -16.92 -1.33 -12.45
CA ILE A 340 -18.26 -0.92 -12.84
C ILE A 340 -18.36 0.57 -13.20
N GLY A 341 -19.44 0.94 -13.88
CA GLY A 341 -19.70 2.29 -14.37
C GLY A 341 -19.04 2.60 -15.72
N ALA A 342 -19.19 3.85 -16.15
CA ALA A 342 -18.46 4.42 -17.28
C ALA A 342 -16.93 4.38 -17.04
N GLU A 343 -16.13 4.58 -18.09
CA GLU A 343 -14.67 4.53 -17.95
C GLU A 343 -14.12 5.59 -16.98
N ASP A 344 -14.68 6.80 -17.01
CA ASP A 344 -14.33 7.95 -16.16
C ASP A 344 -14.90 7.86 -14.73
N GLU A 345 -15.97 7.09 -14.49
CA GLU A 345 -16.63 7.03 -13.18
C GLU A 345 -16.08 5.91 -12.28
N VAL A 346 -15.96 6.15 -10.98
CA VAL A 346 -15.62 5.14 -9.96
C VAL A 346 -16.80 4.96 -9.02
N TYR A 347 -17.05 3.73 -8.60
CA TYR A 347 -18.04 3.37 -7.58
C TYR A 347 -17.36 2.62 -6.43
N LEU A 348 -17.40 3.20 -5.23
CA LEU A 348 -16.84 2.62 -4.02
C LEU A 348 -17.97 2.15 -3.08
N PRO A 349 -18.15 0.84 -2.85
CA PRO A 349 -19.04 0.32 -1.81
C PRO A 349 -18.46 0.61 -0.42
N LEU A 350 -19.31 1.02 0.52
CA LEU A 350 -18.91 1.57 1.82
C LEU A 350 -19.71 0.99 3.00
N PHE A 351 -19.05 0.94 4.16
CA PHE A 351 -19.63 0.85 5.50
C PHE A 351 -19.55 2.22 6.19
N LEU A 352 -20.54 2.57 7.00
CA LEU A 352 -20.50 3.77 7.86
C LEU A 352 -19.65 3.50 9.11
N ASP A 353 -18.66 4.37 9.42
CA ASP A 353 -17.81 4.25 10.63
C ASP A 353 -18.06 5.37 11.65
N ARG A 354 -18.41 6.59 11.20
CA ARG A 354 -18.80 7.70 12.08
C ARG A 354 -19.55 8.80 11.35
N VAL A 355 -20.52 9.42 12.01
CA VAL A 355 -21.10 10.72 11.63
C VAL A 355 -20.73 11.75 12.69
N ASN A 356 -20.07 12.84 12.29
CA ASN A 356 -19.84 14.01 13.12
C ASN A 356 -20.73 15.16 12.61
N ASP A 357 -21.54 15.75 13.50
CA ASP A 357 -22.27 16.98 13.21
C ASP A 357 -21.34 18.19 13.48
N ALA A 358 -21.21 19.08 12.49
CA ALA A 358 -20.39 20.27 12.56
C ALA A 358 -21.17 21.48 12.01
N GLN A 359 -22.10 21.99 12.81
CA GLN A 359 -22.77 23.29 12.64
C GLN A 359 -23.35 23.50 11.22
N GLY A 360 -24.20 22.57 10.77
CA GLY A 360 -24.87 22.64 9.46
C GLY A 360 -24.12 21.96 8.32
N LYS A 361 -23.00 21.27 8.60
CA LYS A 361 -22.43 20.25 7.71
C LYS A 361 -22.14 18.97 8.50
N TYR A 362 -22.46 17.83 7.93
CA TYR A 362 -22.18 16.52 8.52
C TYR A 362 -20.90 15.96 7.89
N ARG A 363 -19.83 15.82 8.67
CA ARG A 363 -18.60 15.14 8.24
C ARG A 363 -18.71 13.67 8.60
N ILE A 364 -18.66 12.80 7.59
CA ILE A 364 -18.93 11.37 7.72
C ILE A 364 -17.66 10.60 7.36
N SER A 365 -17.16 9.78 8.30
CA SER A 365 -16.16 8.74 8.03
C SER A 365 -16.88 7.46 7.58
N PHE A 366 -16.55 7.02 6.38
CA PHE A 366 -16.87 5.71 5.85
C PHE A 366 -15.64 4.81 5.83
N ARG A 367 -15.87 3.51 5.69
CA ARG A 367 -14.82 2.54 5.36
C ARG A 367 -15.15 1.78 4.08
N LEU A 368 -14.13 1.63 3.25
CA LEU A 368 -14.18 0.87 2.02
C LEU A 368 -14.54 -0.60 2.29
N PHE A 369 -15.56 -1.08 1.58
CA PHE A 369 -15.89 -2.49 1.54
C PHE A 369 -14.77 -3.27 0.80
N PRO A 370 -14.30 -4.42 1.30
CA PRO A 370 -13.03 -5.01 0.84
C PRO A 370 -13.06 -5.62 -0.58
N ARG A 371 -14.22 -5.73 -1.23
CA ARG A 371 -14.38 -6.28 -2.59
C ARG A 371 -14.85 -5.21 -3.56
N ASP A 372 -14.23 -5.13 -4.73
CA ASP A 372 -14.70 -4.27 -5.84
C ASP A 372 -16.05 -4.73 -6.38
N LEU A 373 -16.89 -3.76 -6.78
CA LEU A 373 -18.02 -4.00 -7.67
C LEU A 373 -17.53 -4.08 -9.12
N ILE A 374 -17.87 -5.18 -9.79
CA ILE A 374 -17.46 -5.49 -11.16
C ILE A 374 -18.68 -5.67 -12.08
N GLY A 375 -18.54 -5.24 -13.33
CA GLY A 375 -19.55 -5.43 -14.38
C GLY A 375 -19.24 -6.65 -15.25
N ASN A 376 -20.24 -7.47 -15.56
CA ASN A 376 -20.07 -8.70 -16.34
C ASN A 376 -20.03 -8.42 -17.87
N ARG A 377 -18.92 -7.87 -18.38
CA ARG A 377 -18.73 -7.46 -19.79
C ARG A 377 -18.56 -8.62 -20.80
N GLY A 378 -19.03 -9.83 -20.48
CA GLY A 378 -18.76 -11.06 -21.24
C GLY A 378 -19.93 -11.56 -22.08
N TYR A 379 -19.79 -11.52 -23.42
CA TYR A 379 -20.78 -11.89 -24.46
C TYR A 379 -21.45 -13.28 -24.38
N ARG A 380 -21.14 -14.13 -23.38
CA ARG A 380 -21.68 -15.49 -23.23
C ARG A 380 -22.28 -15.79 -21.85
N ASN A 381 -22.27 -14.86 -20.91
CA ASN A 381 -22.87 -15.07 -19.59
C ASN A 381 -24.28 -14.47 -19.52
N SER A 382 -25.31 -15.31 -19.40
CA SER A 382 -26.71 -14.89 -19.24
C SER A 382 -26.99 -14.11 -17.95
N ASN A 383 -26.09 -14.16 -16.98
CA ASN A 383 -26.16 -13.37 -15.75
C ASN A 383 -25.55 -11.97 -15.95
N LEU A 384 -26.29 -11.10 -16.67
CA LEU A 384 -26.14 -9.66 -16.56
C LEU A 384 -26.38 -9.24 -15.09
N GLY A 385 -25.63 -8.26 -14.59
CA GLY A 385 -25.83 -7.73 -13.24
C GLY A 385 -24.57 -7.26 -12.49
N LEU A 386 -24.80 -6.64 -11.33
CA LEU A 386 -23.79 -6.30 -10.34
C LEU A 386 -23.16 -7.56 -9.76
N ARG A 387 -21.83 -7.63 -9.66
CA ARG A 387 -21.14 -8.69 -8.92
C ARG A 387 -20.02 -8.11 -8.06
N PHE A 388 -19.66 -8.81 -6.99
CA PHE A 388 -18.42 -8.55 -6.29
C PHE A 388 -17.26 -9.36 -6.87
N MET A 389 -16.06 -8.78 -6.89
CA MET A 389 -14.86 -9.53 -7.24
C MET A 389 -14.65 -10.70 -6.25
N PRO A 390 -14.43 -11.95 -6.72
CA PRO A 390 -14.38 -13.13 -5.84
C PRO A 390 -13.33 -13.02 -4.72
N PRO A 391 -13.55 -13.63 -3.55
CA PRO A 391 -12.65 -13.49 -2.39
C PRO A 391 -11.22 -13.99 -2.64
N TYR A 392 -11.01 -14.85 -3.64
CA TYR A 392 -9.67 -15.23 -4.11
C TYR A 392 -8.85 -14.05 -4.64
N ALA A 393 -9.49 -12.98 -5.13
CA ALA A 393 -8.78 -11.76 -5.52
C ALA A 393 -8.13 -11.02 -4.33
N LEU A 394 -8.43 -11.41 -3.08
CA LEU A 394 -7.74 -10.94 -1.86
C LEU A 394 -6.37 -11.65 -1.65
N HIS A 395 -5.81 -12.31 -2.66
CA HIS A 395 -4.41 -12.75 -2.66
C HIS A 395 -3.46 -11.57 -2.91
N PRO A 396 -2.48 -11.27 -2.03
CA PRO A 396 -1.75 -10.00 -2.03
C PRO A 396 -0.63 -9.88 -3.09
N GLY A 397 -0.91 -10.25 -4.34
CA GLY A 397 -0.06 -9.92 -5.48
C GLY A 397 0.00 -8.39 -5.72
N PRO A 398 1.01 -7.89 -6.47
CA PRO A 398 1.08 -6.48 -6.85
C PRO A 398 -0.09 -6.06 -7.75
N GLU A 399 -0.64 -6.98 -8.53
CA GLU A 399 -1.77 -6.76 -9.45
C GLU A 399 -3.14 -6.72 -8.75
N ASN A 400 -3.23 -7.32 -7.56
CA ASN A 400 -4.47 -7.57 -6.82
C ASN A 400 -4.82 -6.47 -5.80
N HIS A 401 -4.44 -5.23 -6.10
CA HIS A 401 -4.98 -4.06 -5.40
C HIS A 401 -6.40 -3.79 -5.93
N ASN A 402 -7.31 -3.40 -5.04
CA ASN A 402 -8.69 -3.06 -5.42
C ASN A 402 -8.75 -1.69 -6.12
N THR A 403 -9.92 -1.29 -6.62
CA THR A 403 -10.10 -0.03 -7.37
C THR A 403 -9.62 1.18 -6.56
N TYR A 404 -9.91 1.20 -5.26
CA TYR A 404 -9.50 2.29 -4.38
C TYR A 404 -7.98 2.36 -4.19
N SER A 405 -7.31 1.26 -3.81
CA SER A 405 -5.85 1.26 -3.64
C SER A 405 -5.11 1.57 -4.95
N LYS A 406 -5.65 1.16 -6.10
CA LYS A 406 -5.12 1.55 -7.42
C LYS A 406 -5.34 3.04 -7.69
N LEU A 407 -6.54 3.56 -7.41
CA LEU A 407 -6.85 4.99 -7.54
C LEU A 407 -5.91 5.86 -6.71
N LEU A 408 -5.64 5.50 -5.44
CA LEU A 408 -4.70 6.24 -4.58
C LEU A 408 -3.26 6.24 -5.10
N ILE A 409 -2.81 5.11 -5.68
CA ILE A 409 -1.47 5.03 -6.30
C ILE A 409 -1.40 5.92 -7.55
N VAL A 410 -2.43 5.91 -8.42
CA VAL A 410 -2.46 6.76 -9.62
C VAL A 410 -2.59 8.24 -9.26
N LEU A 411 -3.47 8.60 -8.31
CA LEU A 411 -3.59 9.96 -7.74
C LEU A 411 -2.25 10.46 -7.20
N SER A 412 -1.63 9.69 -6.30
CA SER A 412 -0.36 10.08 -5.66
C SER A 412 0.75 10.27 -6.69
N ARG A 413 0.83 9.38 -7.68
CA ARG A 413 1.80 9.49 -8.78
C ARG A 413 1.54 10.72 -9.66
N ARG A 414 0.30 10.95 -10.08
CA ARG A 414 -0.04 12.07 -10.98
C ARG A 414 0.21 13.41 -10.29
N PHE A 415 -0.21 13.54 -9.02
CA PHE A 415 0.08 14.71 -8.19
C PHE A 415 1.58 15.00 -8.06
N GLN A 416 2.42 13.97 -7.93
CA GLN A 416 3.88 14.13 -7.94
C GLN A 416 4.43 14.54 -9.32
N GLU A 417 3.90 14.01 -10.41
CA GLU A 417 4.31 14.38 -11.78
C GLU A 417 3.95 15.84 -12.09
N ASP A 418 2.77 16.30 -11.65
CA ASP A 418 2.31 17.68 -11.85
C ASP A 418 3.04 18.68 -10.94
N SER A 419 3.40 18.28 -9.71
CA SER A 419 4.16 19.09 -8.74
C SER A 419 5.65 19.25 -9.05
N LYS A 420 6.19 18.58 -10.09
CA LYS A 420 7.59 18.76 -10.52
C LYS A 420 7.82 20.13 -11.17
N SER A 421 9.05 20.64 -11.06
CA SER A 421 9.50 21.77 -11.87
C SER A 421 9.49 21.40 -13.36
N GLU A 422 9.34 22.38 -14.25
CA GLU A 422 9.35 22.14 -15.70
C GLU A 422 10.68 21.56 -16.19
N GLU A 423 11.81 21.93 -15.56
CA GLU A 423 13.08 21.27 -15.85
C GLU A 423 13.09 19.79 -15.49
N ASP A 424 12.48 19.42 -14.36
CA ASP A 424 12.47 18.04 -13.87
C ASP A 424 11.43 17.18 -14.58
N LYS A 425 10.38 17.79 -15.14
CA LYS A 425 9.51 17.18 -16.16
C LYS A 425 10.32 16.87 -17.42
N LEU A 426 11.01 17.86 -18.01
CA LEU A 426 11.90 17.69 -19.16
C LEU A 426 13.02 16.65 -18.95
N LYS A 427 13.59 16.55 -17.73
CA LYS A 427 14.55 15.49 -17.36
C LYS A 427 13.85 14.12 -17.29
N SER A 428 12.67 14.04 -16.65
CA SER A 428 11.87 12.81 -16.53
C SER A 428 11.47 12.26 -17.91
N GLU A 429 10.99 13.12 -18.81
CA GLU A 429 10.60 12.75 -20.18
C GLU A 429 11.76 12.17 -20.99
N LYS A 430 12.94 12.79 -20.94
CA LYS A 430 14.16 12.29 -21.61
C LYS A 430 14.56 10.90 -21.10
N VAL A 431 14.44 10.65 -19.80
CA VAL A 431 14.69 9.32 -19.21
C VAL A 431 13.62 8.31 -19.68
N ILE A 432 12.34 8.68 -19.67
CA ILE A 432 11.24 7.81 -20.14
C ILE A 432 11.42 7.45 -21.62
N ALA A 433 11.74 8.43 -22.47
CA ALA A 433 11.99 8.21 -23.89
C ALA A 433 13.20 7.28 -24.12
N SER A 434 14.30 7.47 -23.38
CA SER A 434 15.47 6.59 -23.46
C SER A 434 15.15 5.15 -23.03
N VAL A 435 14.39 4.97 -21.95
CA VAL A 435 13.94 3.64 -21.49
C VAL A 435 12.98 3.00 -22.51
N GLN A 436 12.08 3.76 -23.12
CA GLN A 436 11.19 3.25 -24.18
C GLN A 436 11.96 2.84 -25.44
N GLN A 437 12.98 3.60 -25.86
CA GLN A 437 13.88 3.20 -26.95
C GLN A 437 14.64 1.90 -26.62
N GLN A 438 15.14 1.75 -25.38
CA GLN A 438 15.78 0.51 -24.95
C GLN A 438 14.82 -0.69 -24.94
N ILE A 439 13.57 -0.50 -24.49
CA ILE A 439 12.53 -1.55 -24.51
C ILE A 439 12.14 -1.93 -25.94
N ALA A 440 12.05 -0.97 -26.87
CA ALA A 440 11.82 -1.25 -28.29
C ALA A 440 12.97 -2.07 -28.88
N ALA A 441 14.21 -1.59 -28.74
CA ALA A 441 15.41 -2.27 -29.24
C ALA A 441 15.69 -3.65 -28.61
N GLN A 442 15.09 -3.95 -27.44
CA GLN A 442 15.10 -5.29 -26.84
C GLN A 442 13.95 -6.17 -27.31
N ARG A 443 12.77 -5.61 -27.61
CA ARG A 443 11.62 -6.38 -28.15
C ARG A 443 11.96 -7.04 -29.47
N ASP A 444 12.55 -6.29 -30.39
CA ASP A 444 12.87 -6.80 -31.74
C ASP A 444 13.84 -7.99 -31.66
N LYS A 445 14.89 -7.86 -30.83
CA LYS A 445 15.85 -8.96 -30.56
C LYS A 445 15.18 -10.19 -29.95
N PHE A 446 14.26 -10.02 -29.00
CA PHE A 446 13.58 -11.13 -28.34
C PHE A 446 12.61 -11.89 -29.27
N VAL A 447 12.07 -11.19 -30.28
CA VAL A 447 11.27 -11.82 -31.34
C VAL A 447 12.18 -12.59 -32.29
N ASP A 448 13.25 -11.97 -32.79
CA ASP A 448 14.21 -12.58 -33.70
C ASP A 448 14.83 -13.87 -33.13
N GLU A 449 15.30 -13.86 -31.88
CA GLU A 449 15.91 -15.04 -31.26
C GLU A 449 14.91 -16.20 -31.12
N LYS A 450 13.65 -15.94 -30.75
CA LYS A 450 12.61 -16.97 -30.68
C LYS A 450 12.22 -17.51 -32.05
N VAL A 451 12.08 -16.65 -33.06
CA VAL A 451 11.77 -17.07 -34.44
C VAL A 451 12.91 -17.92 -35.01
N LYS A 452 14.16 -17.52 -34.75
CA LYS A 452 15.37 -18.21 -35.19
C LYS A 452 15.52 -19.60 -34.53
N LEU A 453 15.26 -19.70 -33.22
CA LEU A 453 15.23 -21.00 -32.51
C LEU A 453 14.12 -21.92 -33.08
N ALA A 454 12.90 -21.42 -33.23
CA ALA A 454 11.78 -22.20 -33.78
C ALA A 454 12.04 -22.66 -35.23
N PHE A 455 12.81 -21.90 -36.02
CA PHE A 455 13.23 -22.27 -37.36
C PHE A 455 14.35 -23.35 -37.34
N GLN A 456 15.29 -23.26 -36.39
CA GLN A 456 16.31 -24.29 -36.17
C GLN A 456 15.71 -25.61 -35.70
N GLU A 457 14.75 -25.60 -34.77
CA GLU A 457 14.00 -26.79 -34.36
C GLU A 457 13.24 -27.43 -35.54
N ARG A 458 12.55 -26.62 -36.35
CA ARG A 458 11.82 -27.10 -37.54
C ARG A 458 12.74 -27.69 -38.61
N THR A 459 13.93 -27.14 -38.81
CA THR A 459 14.90 -27.69 -39.78
C THR A 459 15.61 -28.94 -39.25
N ALA A 460 15.91 -29.03 -37.95
CA ALA A 460 16.38 -30.25 -37.32
C ALA A 460 15.34 -31.38 -37.33
N LEU A 461 14.05 -31.05 -37.10
CA LEU A 461 12.93 -32.00 -37.20
C LEU A 461 12.69 -32.50 -38.63
N ARG A 462 12.97 -31.68 -39.66
CA ARG A 462 12.96 -32.15 -41.07
C ARG A 462 14.10 -33.12 -41.33
N LYS A 463 15.36 -32.75 -41.01
CA LYS A 463 16.50 -33.66 -41.16
C LYS A 463 16.26 -35.03 -40.53
N ARG A 464 15.83 -35.07 -39.26
CA ARG A 464 15.50 -36.32 -38.55
C ARG A 464 14.35 -37.13 -39.17
N ARG A 465 13.54 -36.54 -40.06
CA ARG A 465 12.45 -37.21 -40.78
C ARG A 465 12.88 -37.70 -42.17
N ASP A 466 13.85 -37.02 -42.77
CA ASP A 466 14.47 -37.39 -44.05
C ASP A 466 15.60 -38.44 -43.83
N GLU A 467 16.22 -38.47 -42.64
CA GLU A 467 17.20 -39.47 -42.16
C GLU A 467 16.55 -40.78 -41.66
N ASN A 468 15.21 -40.84 -41.57
CA ASN A 468 14.43 -42.02 -41.18
C ASN A 468 13.51 -42.48 -42.34
N ARG A 469 14.05 -42.45 -43.56
CA ARG A 469 13.40 -42.85 -44.82
C ARG A 469 14.39 -43.56 -45.73
#